data_AF-A0AAN6X6V7-F1
#
_entry.id   AF-A0AAN6X6V7-F1
#
_cell.length_a   1.000
_cell.length_b   1.000
_cell.length_c   1.000
_cell.angle_alpha   90.00
_cell.angle_beta   90.00
_cell.angle_gamma   90.00
#
_symmetry.space_group_name_H-M   'P 1'
#
loop_
_entity.id
_entity.type
_entity.pdbx_description
1 polymer ?
#
loop_
_entity_poly.entity_id
_entity_poly.type
_entity_poly.pdbx_seq_one_letter_code
_entity_poly.pdbx_strand_id
1 'polypeptide(L)'
;MLWTDQTTGHRTRLPVATSCIFECSSPLPTPKMAGPRSTLLLSIPVLIIGFLLSRAPFMMTSTAPSKPWADGPMKLVTTPQFQTKKTDIFTAGATHMALLHNSILRGYNSIYHQAPLVQDKDKADFVGYALTWYKFVKSHHDDEEETLFTKIERLLQDRNIFTETHEEHESFLVGLGEYEKYLSGLKTPADFSGDELRRIMETFQAPFENHFHSEISTIAKFSAHPNAPKEGTPEEEAARLTFKTWGKSTVTKAGVTDVVPFFLLNLDRTVEDGLWANWPPMPAPIKWGLVNIAGSWHGGWWKFASCDAAGQPQELYALRAADNKSGEAKAE
;
A
#
# COMPACT_ATOMS: atom_id res chain seq x y z
N MET A 1 52.70 -34.85 -28.68
CA MET A 1 51.81 -36.01 -28.90
C MET A 1 50.52 -35.47 -29.48
N LEU A 2 50.38 -35.40 -30.81
CA LEU A 2 49.87 -36.47 -31.70
C LEU A 2 48.38 -36.74 -31.38
N TRP A 3 47.39 -36.37 -32.20
CA TRP A 3 47.20 -36.70 -33.63
C TRP A 3 46.28 -35.71 -34.38
N THR A 4 46.48 -35.67 -35.71
CA THR A 4 45.78 -34.97 -36.80
C THR A 4 44.75 -35.87 -37.50
N ASP A 5 43.85 -35.28 -38.31
CA ASP A 5 43.24 -35.72 -39.62
C ASP A 5 41.71 -35.51 -39.67
N GLN A 6 41.01 -35.29 -40.79
CA GLN A 6 41.25 -34.80 -42.15
C GLN A 6 39.87 -34.80 -42.88
N THR A 7 39.63 -33.84 -43.80
CA THR A 7 38.84 -33.93 -45.06
C THR A 7 37.36 -34.38 -45.04
N THR A 8 36.41 -33.69 -45.69
CA THR A 8 36.12 -33.63 -47.15
C THR A 8 34.88 -32.73 -47.33
N GLY A 9 34.60 -31.96 -48.38
CA GLY A 9 35.18 -31.88 -49.72
C GLY A 9 34.27 -32.48 -50.80
N HIS A 10 33.08 -31.92 -51.08
CA HIS A 10 32.33 -32.28 -52.29
C HIS A 10 31.84 -31.05 -53.10
N ARG A 11 32.25 -31.09 -54.36
CA ARG A 11 31.98 -30.12 -55.44
C ARG A 11 31.54 -30.98 -56.63
N THR A 12 30.40 -30.69 -57.23
CA THR A 12 30.00 -31.23 -58.53
C THR A 12 29.56 -30.08 -59.44
N ARG A 13 30.07 -30.11 -60.68
CA ARG A 13 29.86 -29.12 -61.75
C ARG A 13 28.73 -29.56 -62.69
N LEU A 14 27.91 -28.57 -63.10
CA LEU A 14 27.42 -28.22 -64.47
C LEU A 14 26.67 -29.27 -65.33
N PRO A 15 25.67 -28.85 -66.13
CA PRO A 15 25.95 -28.29 -67.45
C PRO A 15 25.13 -27.04 -67.85
N VAL A 16 25.51 -26.54 -69.03
CA VAL A 16 25.30 -25.23 -69.66
C VAL A 16 24.08 -25.23 -70.62
N ALA A 17 23.66 -24.01 -70.98
CA ALA A 17 22.93 -23.56 -72.18
C ALA A 17 21.43 -23.24 -71.93
N THR A 18 20.81 -22.14 -72.38
CA THR A 18 21.14 -21.11 -73.39
C THR A 18 20.29 -19.85 -73.11
N SER A 19 20.75 -18.71 -73.61
CA SER A 19 20.17 -17.36 -73.66
C SER A 19 18.66 -17.23 -73.94
N CYS A 20 17.96 -16.29 -73.25
CA CYS A 20 17.39 -15.05 -73.83
C CYS A 20 16.34 -14.37 -72.90
N ILE A 21 16.66 -13.14 -72.48
CA ILE A 21 15.84 -11.89 -72.44
C ILE A 21 14.38 -11.97 -71.91
N PHE A 22 14.08 -11.30 -70.79
CA PHE A 22 13.12 -10.16 -70.72
C PHE A 22 13.06 -9.52 -69.31
N GLU A 23 12.82 -8.22 -69.30
CA GLU A 23 12.83 -7.24 -68.19
C GLU A 23 11.92 -7.54 -66.99
N CYS A 24 12.35 -7.10 -65.80
CA CYS A 24 11.45 -6.40 -64.87
C CYS A 24 12.23 -5.58 -63.83
N SER A 25 12.27 -4.27 -64.01
CA SER A 25 12.70 -3.30 -63.00
C SER A 25 11.67 -3.24 -61.88
N SER A 26 12.03 -3.63 -60.66
CA SER A 26 11.22 -3.37 -59.46
C SER A 26 11.81 -2.21 -58.66
N PRO A 27 11.06 -1.13 -58.37
CA PRO A 27 11.57 -0.05 -57.54
C PRO A 27 11.56 -0.44 -56.05
N LEU A 28 12.54 0.07 -55.29
CA LEU A 28 12.60 -0.03 -53.83
C LEU A 28 11.32 0.54 -53.20
N PRO A 29 10.79 -0.08 -52.11
CA PRO A 29 9.59 0.41 -51.46
C PRO A 29 9.87 1.74 -50.77
N THR A 30 9.07 2.75 -51.10
CA THR A 30 9.02 4.02 -50.37
C THR A 30 8.39 3.83 -48.99
N PRO A 31 8.85 4.56 -47.95
CA PRO A 31 8.27 4.46 -46.62
C PRO A 31 6.82 4.95 -46.68
N LYS A 32 5.87 4.06 -46.37
CA LYS A 32 4.46 4.44 -46.21
C LYS A 32 4.38 5.45 -45.06
N MET A 33 4.09 6.71 -45.37
CA MET A 33 3.69 7.68 -44.36
C MET A 33 2.41 7.17 -43.69
N ALA A 34 2.46 7.04 -42.36
CA ALA A 34 1.31 6.65 -41.57
C ALA A 34 0.17 7.67 -41.79
N GLY A 35 -1.00 7.18 -42.20
CA GLY A 35 -2.17 8.04 -42.44
C GLY A 35 -2.73 8.66 -41.15
N PRO A 36 -3.54 9.73 -41.23
CA PRO A 36 -4.07 10.48 -40.08
C PRO A 36 -4.89 9.64 -39.08
N ARG A 37 -5.33 8.43 -39.46
CA ARG A 37 -5.97 7.47 -38.55
C ARG A 37 -4.99 6.79 -37.58
N SER A 38 -3.73 6.57 -37.98
CA SER A 38 -2.70 5.99 -37.10
C SER A 38 -2.18 6.99 -36.07
N THR A 39 -2.12 8.28 -36.40
CA THR A 39 -1.74 9.34 -35.44
C THR A 39 -2.81 9.59 -34.39
N LEU A 40 -4.10 9.49 -34.76
CA LEU A 40 -5.22 9.65 -33.82
C LEU A 40 -5.37 8.47 -32.83
N LEU A 41 -5.01 7.25 -33.24
CA LEU A 41 -5.06 6.04 -32.39
C LEU A 41 -3.95 6.03 -31.31
N LEU A 42 -2.83 6.71 -31.54
CA LEU A 42 -1.73 6.84 -30.57
C LEU A 42 -1.90 8.04 -29.62
N SER A 43 -2.65 9.07 -30.00
CA SER A 43 -2.85 10.26 -29.15
C SER A 43 -3.72 9.98 -27.92
N ILE A 44 -4.73 9.10 -28.02
CA ILE A 44 -5.63 8.81 -26.89
C ILE A 44 -4.88 8.10 -25.75
N PRO A 45 -4.10 7.02 -25.97
CA PRO A 45 -3.30 6.41 -24.91
C PRO A 45 -2.28 7.37 -24.29
N VAL A 46 -1.65 8.23 -25.10
CA VAL A 46 -0.68 9.21 -24.61
C VAL A 46 -1.34 10.25 -23.69
N LEU A 47 -2.54 10.73 -24.04
CA LEU A 47 -3.30 11.65 -23.20
C LEU A 47 -3.76 11.00 -21.89
N ILE A 48 -4.20 9.73 -21.93
CA ILE A 48 -4.58 8.97 -20.73
C ILE A 48 -3.37 8.77 -19.83
N ILE A 49 -2.23 8.34 -20.38
CA ILE A 49 -0.99 8.16 -19.61
C ILE A 49 -0.53 9.50 -19.03
N GLY A 50 -0.56 10.58 -19.80
CA GLY A 50 -0.21 11.92 -19.33
C GLY A 50 -1.11 12.38 -18.18
N PHE A 51 -2.41 12.11 -18.25
CA PHE A 51 -3.36 12.41 -17.19
C PHE A 51 -3.16 11.57 -15.93
N LEU A 52 -2.88 10.27 -16.06
CA LEU A 52 -2.58 9.42 -14.91
C LEU A 52 -1.26 9.83 -14.25
N LEU A 53 -0.23 10.12 -15.04
CA LEU A 53 1.06 10.59 -14.52
C LEU A 53 0.92 11.93 -13.78
N SER A 54 0.13 12.88 -14.28
CA SER A 54 -0.08 14.16 -13.59
C SER A 54 -0.82 14.05 -12.24
N ARG A 55 -1.48 12.90 -12.01
CA ARG A 55 -2.18 12.57 -10.76
C ARG A 55 -1.43 11.57 -9.88
N ALA A 56 -0.26 11.10 -10.32
CA ALA A 56 0.51 10.12 -9.58
C ALA A 56 1.06 10.72 -8.27
N PRO A 57 1.03 9.99 -7.14
CA PRO A 57 1.67 10.39 -5.89
C PRO A 57 3.11 10.92 -6.02
N PHE A 58 3.93 10.37 -6.91
CA PHE A 58 5.29 10.85 -7.16
C PHE A 58 5.35 12.31 -7.66
N MET A 59 4.29 12.82 -8.29
CA MET A 59 4.22 14.21 -8.74
C MET A 59 3.81 15.19 -7.63
N MET A 60 3.45 14.69 -6.43
CA MET A 60 3.00 15.53 -5.32
C MET A 60 4.19 16.17 -4.59
N THR A 61 4.01 17.42 -4.19
CA THR A 61 5.03 18.15 -3.41
C THR A 61 5.03 17.68 -1.96
N SER A 62 6.11 16.98 -1.58
CA SER A 62 6.42 16.57 -0.22
C SER A 62 7.35 17.58 0.46
N THR A 63 7.08 17.89 1.73
CA THR A 63 7.96 18.65 2.62
C THR A 63 8.18 17.84 3.88
N ALA A 64 9.42 17.75 4.37
CA ALA A 64 9.70 17.03 5.62
C ALA A 64 8.91 17.65 6.79
N PRO A 65 8.41 16.86 7.76
CA PRO A 65 7.61 17.38 8.88
C PRO A 65 8.42 18.39 9.71
N SER A 66 7.85 19.58 9.92
CA SER A 66 8.38 20.62 10.82
C SER A 66 7.60 20.73 12.13
N LYS A 67 6.50 19.97 12.24
CA LYS A 67 5.43 20.02 13.26
C LYS A 67 5.02 18.60 13.66
N PRO A 68 4.16 18.42 14.68
CA PRO A 68 3.60 17.11 14.99
C PRO A 68 3.06 16.43 13.73
N TRP A 69 3.61 15.25 13.48
CA TRP A 69 3.32 14.41 12.32
C TRP A 69 2.25 13.37 12.70
N ALA A 70 1.97 12.40 11.84
CA ALA A 70 0.97 11.34 12.06
C ALA A 70 1.38 10.28 13.12
N ASP A 71 2.20 10.65 14.11
CA ASP A 71 2.63 9.79 15.23
C ASP A 71 1.72 9.93 16.46
N GLY A 72 0.68 10.75 16.38
CA GLY A 72 -0.39 10.91 17.38
C GLY A 72 -1.68 11.42 16.74
N PRO A 73 -2.82 11.42 17.46
CA PRO A 73 -2.93 11.17 18.90
C PRO A 73 -2.84 9.70 19.28
N MET A 74 -3.04 8.74 18.36
CA MET A 74 -2.83 7.33 18.67
C MET A 74 -1.35 6.97 18.60
N LYS A 75 -0.87 6.27 19.62
CA LYS A 75 0.52 5.80 19.65
C LYS A 75 0.76 4.72 18.59
N LEU A 76 1.96 4.73 18.02
CA LEU A 76 2.41 3.68 17.12
C LEU A 76 2.98 2.49 17.90
N VAL A 77 2.86 1.30 17.32
CA VAL A 77 3.39 0.06 17.89
C VAL A 77 4.86 -0.08 17.56
N THR A 78 5.71 -0.23 18.57
CA THR A 78 7.11 -0.68 18.37
C THR A 78 7.11 -2.13 17.93
N THR A 79 7.81 -2.46 16.85
CA THR A 79 7.80 -3.82 16.31
C THR A 79 8.49 -4.81 17.27
N PRO A 80 7.91 -6.00 17.49
CA PRO A 80 8.50 -7.02 18.34
C PRO A 80 9.94 -7.41 17.97
N GLN A 81 10.28 -7.50 16.67
CA GLN A 81 11.64 -7.79 16.23
C GLN A 81 12.61 -6.66 16.57
N PHE A 82 12.20 -5.40 16.44
CA PHE A 82 13.05 -4.28 16.86
C PHE A 82 13.26 -4.26 18.36
N GLN A 83 12.20 -4.48 19.14
CA GLN A 83 12.25 -4.43 20.61
C GLN A 83 13.04 -5.59 21.22
N THR A 84 12.81 -6.83 20.74
CA THR A 84 13.30 -8.05 21.40
C THR A 84 14.51 -8.68 20.72
N LYS A 85 14.77 -8.30 19.46
CA LYS A 85 15.77 -8.93 18.56
C LYS A 85 15.52 -10.41 18.27
N LYS A 86 14.38 -10.97 18.69
CA LYS A 86 13.98 -12.34 18.35
C LYS A 86 13.49 -12.41 16.90
N THR A 87 13.60 -13.60 16.31
CA THR A 87 13.21 -13.86 14.92
C THR A 87 12.34 -15.11 14.78
N ASP A 88 11.82 -15.63 15.88
CA ASP A 88 10.86 -16.74 15.84
C ASP A 88 9.59 -16.34 15.06
N ILE A 89 8.85 -17.34 14.59
CA ILE A 89 7.70 -17.11 13.70
C ILE A 89 6.64 -16.17 14.27
N PHE A 90 6.42 -16.19 15.59
CA PHE A 90 5.38 -15.39 16.22
C PHE A 90 5.87 -13.96 16.45
N THR A 91 7.13 -13.77 16.83
CA THR A 91 7.75 -12.43 16.84
C THR A 91 7.76 -11.81 15.43
N ALA A 92 8.12 -12.58 14.40
CA ALA A 92 8.12 -12.11 13.01
C ALA A 92 6.69 -11.83 12.49
N GLY A 93 5.73 -12.71 12.79
CA GLY A 93 4.31 -12.53 12.45
C GLY A 93 3.73 -11.27 13.11
N ALA A 94 3.93 -11.11 14.42
CA ALA A 94 3.52 -9.93 15.18
C ALA A 94 4.21 -8.65 14.67
N THR A 95 5.44 -8.75 14.15
CA THR A 95 6.13 -7.61 13.52
C THR A 95 5.50 -7.20 12.20
N HIS A 96 5.17 -8.14 11.33
CA HIS A 96 4.43 -7.82 10.10
C HIS A 96 3.05 -7.21 10.41
N MET A 97 2.38 -7.71 11.45
CA MET A 97 1.12 -7.16 11.93
C MET A 97 1.29 -5.72 12.44
N ALA A 98 2.30 -5.48 13.27
CA ALA A 98 2.61 -4.15 13.80
C ALA A 98 2.91 -3.12 12.69
N LEU A 99 3.57 -3.53 11.60
CA LEU A 99 3.83 -2.65 10.45
C LEU A 99 2.54 -2.29 9.67
N LEU A 100 1.64 -3.26 9.51
CA LEU A 100 0.31 -3.04 8.93
C LEU A 100 -0.52 -2.11 9.82
N HIS A 101 -0.55 -2.39 11.12
CA HIS A 101 -1.20 -1.60 12.17
C HIS A 101 -0.70 -0.16 12.16
N ASN A 102 0.61 0.05 12.11
CA ASN A 102 1.19 1.39 12.06
C ASN A 102 0.75 2.19 10.83
N SER A 103 0.50 1.54 9.70
CA SER A 103 -0.11 2.22 8.55
C SER A 103 -1.57 2.63 8.79
N ILE A 104 -2.34 1.82 9.52
CA ILE A 104 -3.73 2.12 9.91
C ILE A 104 -3.75 3.27 10.94
N LEU A 105 -2.91 3.18 11.97
CA LEU A 105 -2.79 4.17 13.03
C LEU A 105 -2.33 5.52 12.48
N ARG A 106 -1.33 5.54 11.58
CA ARG A 106 -0.92 6.76 10.86
C ARG A 106 -2.02 7.33 9.98
N GLY A 107 -2.82 6.47 9.35
CA GLY A 107 -4.00 6.88 8.61
C GLY A 107 -5.00 7.63 9.48
N TYR A 108 -5.35 7.07 10.65
CA TYR A 108 -6.21 7.73 11.63
C TYR A 108 -5.62 9.05 12.10
N ASN A 109 -4.36 9.04 12.53
CA ASN A 109 -3.65 10.21 13.04
C ASN A 109 -3.63 11.36 12.02
N SER A 110 -3.36 11.02 10.76
CA SER A 110 -3.43 11.94 9.64
C SER A 110 -4.82 12.56 9.48
N ILE A 111 -5.88 11.73 9.51
CA ILE A 111 -7.26 12.19 9.40
C ILE A 111 -7.63 13.10 10.58
N TYR A 112 -7.29 12.68 11.80
CA TYR A 112 -7.60 13.41 13.04
C TYR A 112 -7.02 14.83 13.02
N HIS A 113 -5.76 14.97 12.61
CA HIS A 113 -5.10 16.26 12.54
C HIS A 113 -5.63 17.16 11.42
N GLN A 114 -5.98 16.58 10.27
CA GLN A 114 -6.32 17.35 9.08
C GLN A 114 -7.80 17.69 8.99
N ALA A 115 -8.71 16.86 9.52
CA ALA A 115 -10.16 17.02 9.36
C ALA A 115 -10.68 18.45 9.62
N PRO A 116 -10.30 19.14 10.73
CA PRO A 116 -10.80 20.49 11.02
C PRO A 116 -10.23 21.59 10.10
N LEU A 117 -9.17 21.28 9.35
CA LEU A 117 -8.41 22.23 8.55
C LEU A 117 -8.63 22.05 7.04
N VAL A 118 -9.46 21.08 6.64
CA VAL A 118 -9.77 20.80 5.24
C VAL A 118 -10.51 21.99 4.61
N GLN A 119 -10.02 22.47 3.48
CA GLN A 119 -10.67 23.53 2.71
C GLN A 119 -11.84 22.97 1.88
N ASP A 120 -12.85 23.79 1.59
CA ASP A 120 -14.04 23.34 0.83
C ASP A 120 -13.71 22.65 -0.49
N LYS A 121 -12.74 23.18 -1.24
CA LYS A 121 -12.27 22.60 -2.52
C LYS A 121 -11.68 21.19 -2.37
N ASP A 122 -11.21 20.85 -1.18
CA ASP A 122 -10.48 19.61 -0.88
C ASP A 122 -11.34 18.57 -0.14
N LYS A 123 -12.58 18.93 0.25
CA LYS A 123 -13.49 18.05 1.02
C LYS A 123 -13.79 16.73 0.33
N ALA A 124 -14.04 16.74 -0.98
CA ALA A 124 -14.33 15.52 -1.74
C ALA A 124 -13.16 14.52 -1.72
N ASP A 125 -11.94 15.03 -1.89
CA ASP A 125 -10.74 14.21 -1.83
C ASP A 125 -10.49 13.69 -0.40
N PHE A 126 -10.73 14.53 0.61
CA PHE A 126 -10.56 14.16 2.01
C PHE A 126 -11.53 13.07 2.45
N VAL A 127 -12.82 13.21 2.10
CA VAL A 127 -13.83 12.18 2.41
C VAL A 127 -13.48 10.85 1.75
N GLY A 128 -12.97 10.86 0.51
CA GLY A 128 -12.48 9.65 -0.16
C GLY A 128 -11.29 9.00 0.55
N TYR A 129 -10.30 9.80 0.97
CA TYR A 129 -9.17 9.32 1.78
C TYR A 129 -9.65 8.72 3.12
N ALA A 130 -10.58 9.39 3.81
CA ALA A 130 -11.15 8.98 5.08
C ALA A 130 -11.98 7.69 4.99
N LEU A 131 -12.78 7.52 3.92
CA LEU A 131 -13.51 6.28 3.65
C LEU A 131 -12.59 5.12 3.26
N THR A 132 -11.46 5.42 2.59
CA THR A 132 -10.44 4.40 2.28
C THR A 132 -9.81 3.86 3.55
N TRP A 133 -9.55 4.70 4.55
CA TRP A 133 -9.09 4.25 5.87
C TRP A 133 -10.11 3.30 6.52
N TYR A 134 -11.39 3.66 6.56
CA TYR A 134 -12.44 2.77 7.09
C TYR A 134 -12.47 1.43 6.35
N LYS A 135 -12.42 1.46 5.02
CA LYS A 135 -12.40 0.25 4.19
C LYS A 135 -11.21 -0.65 4.52
N PHE A 136 -10.04 -0.05 4.78
CA PHE A 136 -8.85 -0.80 5.17
C PHE A 136 -9.03 -1.44 6.55
N VAL A 137 -9.48 -0.68 7.56
CA VAL A 137 -9.75 -1.21 8.92
C VAL A 137 -10.75 -2.36 8.87
N LYS A 138 -11.88 -2.18 8.19
CA LYS A 138 -12.91 -3.20 8.08
C LYS A 138 -12.39 -4.47 7.41
N SER A 139 -11.70 -4.34 6.28
CA SER A 139 -11.17 -5.51 5.56
C SER A 139 -10.08 -6.22 6.36
N HIS A 140 -9.31 -5.48 7.16
CA HIS A 140 -8.28 -6.02 8.04
C HIS A 140 -8.91 -6.87 9.15
N HIS A 141 -9.82 -6.29 9.92
CA HIS A 141 -10.62 -6.95 10.95
C HIS A 141 -11.31 -8.23 10.42
N ASP A 142 -12.03 -8.12 9.30
CA ASP A 142 -12.78 -9.26 8.76
C ASP A 142 -11.85 -10.42 8.33
N ASP A 143 -10.70 -10.13 7.71
CA ASP A 143 -9.75 -11.18 7.26
C ASP A 143 -9.02 -11.83 8.46
N GLU A 144 -8.88 -11.13 9.60
CA GLU A 144 -8.38 -11.69 10.86
C GLU A 144 -9.34 -12.71 11.44
N GLU A 145 -10.59 -12.28 11.66
CA GLU A 145 -11.68 -13.09 12.20
C GLU A 145 -11.94 -14.33 11.35
N GLU A 146 -12.13 -14.14 10.04
CA GLU A 146 -12.48 -15.22 9.12
C GLU A 146 -11.32 -16.17 8.85
N THR A 147 -10.06 -15.69 8.97
CA THR A 147 -8.92 -16.47 8.47
C THR A 147 -7.73 -16.57 9.41
N LEU A 148 -7.18 -15.47 9.93
CA LEU A 148 -5.93 -15.51 10.70
C LEU A 148 -6.14 -16.24 12.03
N PHE A 149 -7.12 -15.81 12.81
CA PHE A 149 -7.42 -16.36 14.13
C PHE A 149 -7.73 -17.84 14.04
N THR A 150 -8.66 -18.21 13.15
CA THR A 150 -9.03 -19.61 12.89
C THR A 150 -7.83 -20.49 12.47
N LYS A 151 -6.82 -19.94 11.78
CA LYS A 151 -5.61 -20.70 11.41
C LYS A 151 -4.65 -20.85 12.59
N ILE A 152 -4.46 -19.81 13.38
CA ILE A 152 -3.58 -19.84 14.55
C ILE A 152 -4.16 -20.75 15.65
N GLU A 153 -5.47 -20.70 15.91
CA GLU A 153 -6.13 -21.63 16.84
C GLU A 153 -5.89 -23.09 16.47
N ARG A 154 -5.99 -23.41 15.17
CA ARG A 154 -5.72 -24.77 14.67
C ARG A 154 -4.24 -25.15 14.80
N LEU A 155 -3.35 -24.20 14.52
CA LEU A 155 -1.90 -24.40 14.65
C LEU A 155 -1.50 -24.70 16.10
N LEU A 156 -2.02 -23.91 17.04
CA LEU A 156 -1.73 -24.02 18.46
C LEU A 156 -2.61 -25.05 19.18
N GLN A 157 -3.64 -25.58 18.52
CA GLN A 157 -4.66 -26.46 19.11
C GLN A 157 -5.31 -25.84 20.35
N ASP A 158 -5.53 -24.53 20.32
CA ASP A 158 -6.16 -23.76 21.38
C ASP A 158 -7.25 -22.88 20.77
N ARG A 159 -8.51 -23.14 21.14
CA ARG A 159 -9.70 -22.44 20.63
C ARG A 159 -10.05 -21.18 21.39
N ASN A 160 -9.41 -20.94 22.54
CA ASN A 160 -9.71 -19.79 23.39
C ASN A 160 -8.58 -18.75 23.36
N ILE A 161 -7.56 -18.97 22.53
CA ILE A 161 -6.35 -18.14 22.49
C ILE A 161 -6.62 -16.69 22.05
N PHE A 162 -7.74 -16.42 21.38
CA PHE A 162 -8.18 -15.08 20.94
C PHE A 162 -9.42 -14.55 21.67
N THR A 163 -9.89 -15.17 22.76
CA THR A 163 -11.13 -14.72 23.44
C THR A 163 -11.09 -13.23 23.79
N GLU A 164 -10.01 -12.74 24.40
CA GLU A 164 -9.85 -11.32 24.72
C GLU A 164 -9.75 -10.44 23.47
N THR A 165 -9.06 -10.91 22.42
CA THR A 165 -8.92 -10.18 21.15
C THR A 165 -10.26 -9.98 20.44
N HIS A 166 -11.16 -10.96 20.49
CA HIS A 166 -12.52 -10.81 19.95
C HIS A 166 -13.34 -9.77 20.73
N GLU A 167 -13.23 -9.74 22.06
CA GLU A 167 -13.90 -8.72 22.89
C GLU A 167 -13.35 -7.32 22.60
N GLU A 168 -12.04 -7.21 22.36
CA GLU A 168 -11.39 -5.97 21.95
C GLU A 168 -11.87 -5.49 20.58
N HIS A 169 -12.06 -6.38 19.59
CA HIS A 169 -12.65 -6.04 18.30
C HIS A 169 -14.02 -5.39 18.46
N GLU A 170 -14.94 -6.05 19.17
CA GLU A 170 -16.30 -5.56 19.42
C GLU A 170 -16.32 -4.18 20.10
N SER A 171 -15.31 -3.88 20.92
CA SER A 171 -15.25 -2.66 21.72
C SER A 171 -15.15 -1.35 20.91
N PHE A 172 -14.68 -1.40 19.66
CA PHE A 172 -14.59 -0.21 18.79
C PHE A 172 -15.57 -0.21 17.60
N LEU A 173 -16.28 -1.32 17.33
CA LEU A 173 -17.11 -1.46 16.13
C LEU A 173 -18.26 -0.43 16.05
N VAL A 174 -18.85 -0.07 17.20
CA VAL A 174 -19.94 0.93 17.23
C VAL A 174 -19.45 2.29 16.73
N GLY A 175 -18.32 2.77 17.25
CA GLY A 175 -17.76 4.06 16.83
C GLY A 175 -17.23 4.03 15.39
N LEU A 176 -16.65 2.90 14.96
CA LEU A 176 -16.23 2.69 13.59
C LEU A 176 -17.42 2.67 12.61
N GLY A 177 -18.57 2.12 13.03
CA GLY A 177 -19.82 2.16 12.27
C GLY A 177 -20.39 3.57 12.12
N GLU A 178 -20.37 4.37 13.20
CA GLU A 178 -20.79 5.78 13.12
C GLU A 178 -19.84 6.62 12.24
N TYR A 179 -18.54 6.29 12.21
CA TYR A 179 -17.56 6.90 11.30
C TYR A 179 -17.96 6.69 9.83
N GLU A 180 -18.25 5.45 9.44
CA GLU A 180 -18.67 5.14 8.06
C GLU A 180 -19.99 5.80 7.73
N LYS A 181 -21.00 5.62 8.57
CA LYS A 181 -22.34 6.17 8.39
C LYS A 181 -22.34 7.68 8.23
N TYR A 182 -21.49 8.39 8.98
CA TYR A 182 -21.34 9.84 8.84
C TYR A 182 -20.78 10.21 7.46
N LEU A 183 -19.67 9.61 7.05
CA LEU A 183 -18.99 9.95 5.79
C LEU A 183 -19.77 9.49 4.55
N SER A 184 -20.38 8.31 4.59
CA SER A 184 -21.19 7.77 3.48
C SER A 184 -22.58 8.41 3.42
N GLY A 185 -23.07 8.98 4.53
CA GLY A 185 -24.35 9.68 4.63
C GLY A 185 -24.34 11.15 4.19
N LEU A 186 -23.19 11.72 3.82
CA LEU A 186 -23.11 13.09 3.32
C LEU A 186 -23.88 13.24 2.00
N LYS A 187 -24.77 14.25 1.91
CA LYS A 187 -25.50 14.51 0.65
C LYS A 187 -24.57 15.05 -0.42
N THR A 188 -23.63 15.91 -0.02
CA THR A 188 -22.56 16.43 -0.85
C THR A 188 -21.28 16.52 -0.03
N PRO A 189 -20.09 16.52 -0.66
CA PRO A 189 -18.85 16.76 0.08
C PRO A 189 -18.82 18.09 0.84
N ALA A 190 -19.56 19.10 0.41
CA ALA A 190 -19.61 20.40 1.08
C ALA A 190 -20.18 20.31 2.51
N ASP A 191 -21.05 19.33 2.76
CA ASP A 191 -21.68 19.07 4.07
C ASP A 191 -20.70 18.47 5.09
N PHE A 192 -19.48 18.10 4.68
CA PHE A 192 -18.45 17.61 5.56
C PHE A 192 -18.07 18.64 6.64
N SER A 193 -18.05 18.17 7.88
CA SER A 193 -17.63 18.88 9.09
C SER A 193 -16.47 18.12 9.72
N GLY A 194 -15.30 18.76 9.72
CA GLY A 194 -14.10 18.21 10.33
C GLY A 194 -14.23 17.98 11.83
N ASP A 195 -14.92 18.90 12.53
CA ASP A 195 -15.15 18.78 13.96
C ASP A 195 -16.07 17.61 14.31
N GLU A 196 -17.08 17.33 13.47
CA GLU A 196 -17.96 16.18 13.69
C GLU A 196 -17.23 14.87 13.45
N LEU A 197 -16.42 14.77 12.38
CA LEU A 197 -15.59 13.59 12.16
C LEU A 197 -14.66 13.35 13.35
N ARG A 198 -13.97 14.39 13.84
CA ARG A 198 -13.07 14.27 15.00
C ARG A 198 -13.81 13.83 16.26
N ARG A 199 -15.00 14.39 16.53
CA ARG A 199 -15.86 13.97 17.64
C ARG A 199 -16.22 12.48 17.55
N ILE A 200 -16.54 11.97 16.36
CA ILE A 200 -16.83 10.55 16.14
C ILE A 200 -15.57 9.71 16.38
N MET A 201 -14.42 10.13 15.83
CA MET A 201 -13.14 9.44 16.00
C MET A 201 -12.75 9.29 17.47
N GLU A 202 -13.04 10.28 18.31
CA GLU A 202 -12.77 10.24 19.76
C GLU A 202 -13.60 9.16 20.49
N THR A 203 -14.77 8.77 19.98
CA THR A 203 -15.65 7.78 20.63
C THR A 203 -15.06 6.37 20.68
N PHE A 204 -14.15 6.04 19.76
CA PHE A 204 -13.52 4.73 19.67
C PHE A 204 -11.99 4.77 19.73
N GLN A 205 -11.38 5.95 19.89
CA GLN A 205 -9.93 6.10 19.85
C GLN A 205 -9.20 5.20 20.86
N ALA A 206 -9.62 5.23 22.13
CA ALA A 206 -8.99 4.46 23.19
C ALA A 206 -9.13 2.92 23.01
N PRO A 207 -10.33 2.35 22.79
CA PRO A 207 -10.45 0.91 22.54
C PRO A 207 -9.72 0.47 21.27
N PHE A 208 -9.72 1.31 20.22
CA PHE A 208 -9.00 1.04 18.99
C PHE A 208 -7.48 1.03 19.20
N GLU A 209 -6.91 2.05 19.85
CA GLU A 209 -5.48 2.05 20.20
C GLU A 209 -5.13 0.82 21.05
N ASN A 210 -5.94 0.48 22.06
CA ASN A 210 -5.69 -0.66 22.92
C ASN A 210 -5.62 -1.97 22.14
N HIS A 211 -6.64 -2.26 21.31
CA HIS A 211 -6.70 -3.47 20.51
C HIS A 211 -5.45 -3.63 19.61
N PHE A 212 -5.12 -2.59 18.85
CA PHE A 212 -3.99 -2.61 17.91
C PHE A 212 -2.62 -2.84 18.58
N HIS A 213 -2.48 -2.56 19.89
CA HIS A 213 -1.28 -2.87 20.67
C HIS A 213 -1.37 -4.24 21.37
N SER A 214 -2.53 -4.56 21.94
CA SER A 214 -2.79 -5.78 22.68
C SER A 214 -2.61 -7.00 21.79
N GLU A 215 -3.17 -6.97 20.58
CA GLU A 215 -3.08 -8.07 19.63
C GLU A 215 -1.62 -8.42 19.27
N ILE A 216 -0.79 -7.41 19.01
CA ILE A 216 0.65 -7.59 18.72
C ILE A 216 1.36 -8.27 19.89
N SER A 217 1.03 -7.85 21.11
CA SER A 217 1.59 -8.43 22.33
C SER A 217 1.11 -9.88 22.53
N THR A 218 -0.14 -10.17 22.19
CA THR A 218 -0.75 -11.50 22.26
C THR A 218 -0.13 -12.45 21.25
N ILE A 219 -0.05 -12.06 19.97
CA ILE A 219 0.56 -12.88 18.92
C ILE A 219 2.02 -13.17 19.24
N ALA A 220 2.79 -12.18 19.70
CA ALA A 220 4.19 -12.39 20.05
C ALA A 220 4.40 -13.40 21.20
N LYS A 221 3.45 -13.52 22.15
CA LYS A 221 3.53 -14.48 23.26
C LYS A 221 3.31 -15.92 22.83
N PHE A 222 2.73 -16.17 21.66
CA PHE A 222 2.49 -17.53 21.16
C PHE A 222 3.78 -18.33 20.94
N SER A 223 4.94 -17.68 20.84
CA SER A 223 6.24 -18.37 20.85
C SER A 223 6.45 -19.24 22.10
N ALA A 224 5.80 -18.92 23.21
CA ALA A 224 5.88 -19.67 24.46
C ALA A 224 4.77 -20.73 24.60
N HIS A 225 3.86 -20.83 23.63
CA HIS A 225 2.78 -21.80 23.67
C HIS A 225 3.34 -23.23 23.53
N PRO A 226 2.86 -24.23 24.29
CA PRO A 226 3.40 -25.61 24.25
C PRO A 226 3.34 -26.25 22.85
N ASN A 227 2.36 -25.86 22.04
CA ASN A 227 2.16 -26.34 20.67
C ASN A 227 2.73 -25.39 19.60
N ALA A 228 3.52 -24.38 19.98
CA ALA A 228 4.20 -23.53 19.02
C ALA A 228 5.10 -24.38 18.11
N PRO A 229 5.05 -24.21 16.78
CA PRO A 229 5.97 -24.88 15.87
C PRO A 229 7.42 -24.63 16.27
N LYS A 230 8.22 -25.70 16.27
CA LYS A 230 9.64 -25.62 16.59
C LYS A 230 10.40 -25.07 15.39
N GLU A 231 11.48 -24.36 15.66
CA GLU A 231 12.35 -23.83 14.62
C GLU A 231 12.90 -24.96 13.72
N GLY A 232 12.86 -24.74 12.42
CA GLY A 232 13.34 -25.67 11.40
C GLY A 232 12.35 -26.78 11.02
N THR A 233 11.13 -26.80 11.57
CA THR A 233 10.15 -27.84 11.21
C THR A 233 9.27 -27.44 10.01
N PRO A 234 8.68 -28.41 9.28
CA PRO A 234 7.73 -28.12 8.21
C PRO A 234 6.50 -27.32 8.70
N GLU A 235 6.07 -27.52 9.94
CA GLU A 235 4.96 -26.80 10.56
C GLU A 235 5.30 -25.31 10.75
N GLU A 236 6.53 -24.99 11.10
CA GLU A 236 7.02 -23.62 11.21
C GLU A 236 6.97 -22.92 9.83
N GLU A 237 7.46 -23.59 8.79
CA GLU A 237 7.43 -23.04 7.43
C GLU A 237 5.99 -22.82 6.93
N ALA A 238 5.07 -23.75 7.22
CA ALA A 238 3.66 -23.60 6.89
C ALA A 238 3.01 -22.42 7.65
N ALA A 239 3.35 -22.22 8.92
CA ALA A 239 2.89 -21.08 9.71
C ALA A 239 3.43 -19.75 9.16
N ARG A 240 4.72 -19.68 8.85
CA ARG A 240 5.36 -18.51 8.22
C ARG A 240 4.72 -18.16 6.88
N LEU A 241 4.43 -19.16 6.04
CA LEU A 241 3.72 -18.95 4.77
C LEU A 241 2.30 -18.45 4.99
N THR A 242 1.63 -18.91 6.06
CA THR A 242 0.29 -18.44 6.43
C THR A 242 0.28 -16.95 6.74
N PHE A 243 1.15 -16.48 7.64
CA PHE A 243 1.27 -15.05 7.98
C PHE A 243 1.61 -14.20 6.75
N LYS A 244 2.57 -14.65 5.93
CA LYS A 244 2.96 -13.95 4.70
C LYS A 244 1.81 -13.84 3.69
N THR A 245 1.06 -14.92 3.51
CA THR A 245 -0.07 -14.96 2.56
C THR A 245 -1.22 -14.10 3.05
N TRP A 246 -1.52 -14.17 4.35
CA TRP A 246 -2.54 -13.36 4.99
C TRP A 246 -2.24 -11.86 4.87
N GLY A 247 -1.03 -11.41 5.25
CA GLY A 247 -0.67 -9.99 5.17
C GLY A 247 -0.71 -9.40 3.76
N LYS A 248 -0.44 -10.22 2.72
CA LYS A 248 -0.64 -9.81 1.32
C LYS A 248 -2.13 -9.76 0.95
N SER A 249 -2.88 -10.78 1.36
CA SER A 249 -4.30 -10.97 1.05
C SER A 249 -5.14 -9.84 1.62
N THR A 250 -4.98 -9.52 2.91
CA THR A 250 -5.79 -8.51 3.60
C THR A 250 -5.79 -7.16 2.88
N VAL A 251 -4.61 -6.66 2.47
CA VAL A 251 -4.50 -5.38 1.75
C VAL A 251 -5.02 -5.47 0.31
N THR A 252 -4.67 -6.55 -0.41
CA THR A 252 -5.00 -6.65 -1.84
C THR A 252 -6.48 -6.95 -2.10
N LYS A 253 -7.14 -7.71 -1.21
CA LYS A 253 -8.59 -7.93 -1.22
C LYS A 253 -9.36 -6.64 -0.95
N ALA A 254 -8.85 -5.81 -0.05
CA ALA A 254 -9.48 -4.54 0.31
C ALA A 254 -9.55 -3.59 -0.90
N GLY A 255 -8.50 -3.49 -1.70
CA GLY A 255 -8.58 -2.83 -3.01
C GLY A 255 -7.24 -2.32 -3.54
N VAL A 256 -7.02 -2.54 -4.84
CA VAL A 256 -5.72 -2.28 -5.49
C VAL A 256 -5.53 -0.81 -5.86
N THR A 257 -6.61 -0.06 -6.12
CA THR A 257 -6.53 1.35 -6.55
C THR A 257 -6.69 2.34 -5.40
N ASP A 258 -7.18 1.90 -4.25
CA ASP A 258 -7.48 2.72 -3.07
C ASP A 258 -6.69 2.25 -1.83
N VAL A 259 -6.98 1.05 -1.30
CA VAL A 259 -6.42 0.58 -0.04
C VAL A 259 -4.93 0.27 -0.14
N VAL A 260 -4.48 -0.35 -1.23
CA VAL A 260 -3.04 -0.60 -1.45
C VAL A 260 -2.22 0.71 -1.49
N PRO A 261 -2.60 1.73 -2.28
CA PRO A 261 -1.95 3.05 -2.20
C PRO A 261 -2.04 3.66 -0.81
N PHE A 262 -3.20 3.63 -0.15
CA PHE A 262 -3.37 4.17 1.20
C PHE A 262 -2.39 3.52 2.19
N PHE A 263 -2.28 2.20 2.16
CA PHE A 263 -1.33 1.44 2.97
C PHE A 263 0.10 1.87 2.70
N LEU A 264 0.53 1.91 1.44
CA LEU A 264 1.92 2.25 1.10
C LEU A 264 2.27 3.72 1.37
N LEU A 265 1.31 4.63 1.27
CA LEU A 265 1.49 6.07 1.51
C LEU A 265 1.31 6.46 2.99
N ASN A 266 0.96 5.51 3.86
CA ASN A 266 1.01 5.69 5.31
C ASN A 266 2.05 4.77 5.98
N LEU A 267 2.91 4.14 5.18
CA LEU A 267 4.00 3.28 5.63
C LEU A 267 5.33 4.04 5.61
N ASP A 268 5.78 4.42 6.79
CA ASP A 268 7.05 5.10 7.02
C ASP A 268 8.24 4.16 6.89
N ARG A 269 9.18 4.50 6.02
CA ARG A 269 10.41 3.73 5.79
C ARG A 269 11.57 4.13 6.71
N THR A 270 11.41 5.18 7.50
CA THR A 270 12.43 5.72 8.41
C THR A 270 12.27 5.22 9.84
N VAL A 271 11.09 4.71 10.19
CA VAL A 271 10.79 4.12 11.51
C VAL A 271 11.82 3.07 11.91
N GLU A 272 12.16 3.03 13.20
CA GLU A 272 13.08 2.05 13.78
C GLU A 272 14.43 1.99 13.05
N ASP A 273 15.03 3.17 12.86
CA ASP A 273 16.30 3.38 12.16
C ASP A 273 16.30 2.85 10.71
N GLY A 274 15.13 2.81 10.09
CA GLY A 274 14.92 2.31 8.73
C GLY A 274 15.01 0.79 8.61
N LEU A 275 14.88 0.03 9.71
CA LEU A 275 14.89 -1.43 9.71
C LEU A 275 13.89 -2.03 8.70
N TRP A 276 12.76 -1.35 8.48
CA TRP A 276 11.68 -1.78 7.61
C TRP A 276 11.64 -1.04 6.27
N ALA A 277 12.71 -0.37 5.86
CA ALA A 277 12.74 0.41 4.64
C ALA A 277 12.44 -0.40 3.36
N ASN A 278 12.64 -1.72 3.40
CA ASN A 278 12.34 -2.63 2.28
C ASN A 278 11.08 -3.48 2.52
N TRP A 279 10.30 -3.22 3.57
CA TRP A 279 9.01 -3.83 3.80
C TRP A 279 7.88 -3.01 3.12
N PRO A 280 6.83 -3.64 2.59
CA PRO A 280 6.73 -5.08 2.32
C PRO A 280 7.79 -5.50 1.26
N PRO A 281 8.31 -6.74 1.30
CA PRO A 281 9.36 -7.22 0.42
C PRO A 281 8.83 -7.37 -1.02
N MET A 282 8.85 -6.26 -1.75
CA MET A 282 8.30 -6.12 -3.09
C MET A 282 9.36 -5.52 -4.03
N PRO A 283 9.52 -6.06 -5.26
CA PRO A 283 10.39 -5.44 -6.25
C PRO A 283 10.04 -3.97 -6.48
N ALA A 284 11.07 -3.10 -6.53
CA ALA A 284 10.87 -1.65 -6.63
C ALA A 284 9.96 -1.20 -7.79
N PRO A 285 10.03 -1.79 -9.01
CA PRO A 285 9.11 -1.43 -10.10
C PRO A 285 7.63 -1.77 -9.79
N ILE A 286 7.38 -2.86 -9.07
CA ILE A 286 6.02 -3.26 -8.67
C ILE A 286 5.49 -2.29 -7.61
N LYS A 287 6.30 -1.99 -6.59
CA LYS A 287 5.93 -0.98 -5.56
C LYS A 287 5.66 0.37 -6.21
N TRP A 288 6.52 0.80 -7.14
CA TRP A 288 6.32 2.05 -7.89
C TRP A 288 5.01 2.05 -8.68
N GLY A 289 4.68 0.95 -9.37
CA GLY A 289 3.43 0.83 -10.12
C GLY A 289 2.18 0.87 -9.24
N LEU A 290 2.20 0.20 -8.09
CA LEU A 290 1.09 0.23 -7.13
C LEU A 290 0.89 1.63 -6.53
N VAL A 291 1.97 2.30 -6.12
CA VAL A 291 1.88 3.66 -5.59
C VAL A 291 1.45 4.65 -6.67
N ASN A 292 2.08 4.62 -7.83
CA ASN A 292 1.96 5.72 -8.80
C ASN A 292 0.88 5.50 -9.87
N ILE A 293 0.80 4.29 -10.44
CA ILE A 293 -0.19 4.00 -11.47
C ILE A 293 -1.53 3.73 -10.79
N ALA A 294 -1.61 2.79 -9.84
CA ALA A 294 -2.88 2.50 -9.19
C ALA A 294 -3.35 3.69 -8.34
N GLY A 295 -2.44 4.36 -7.63
CA GLY A 295 -2.75 5.58 -6.88
C GLY A 295 -3.23 6.74 -7.75
N SER A 296 -2.83 6.86 -9.02
CA SER A 296 -3.29 7.97 -9.87
C SER A 296 -4.80 8.03 -10.06
N TRP A 297 -5.50 6.88 -9.92
CA TRP A 297 -6.95 6.79 -9.99
C TRP A 297 -7.63 7.71 -8.97
N HIS A 298 -7.05 7.77 -7.77
CA HIS A 298 -7.49 8.59 -6.65
C HIS A 298 -6.46 9.66 -6.28
N GLY A 299 -5.73 10.20 -7.27
CA GLY A 299 -4.60 11.11 -7.04
C GLY A 299 -4.86 12.24 -6.03
N GLY A 300 -6.03 12.87 -6.06
CA GLY A 300 -6.37 13.93 -5.12
C GLY A 300 -6.37 13.49 -3.64
N TRP A 301 -6.67 12.23 -3.34
CA TRP A 301 -6.81 11.71 -1.97
C TRP A 301 -5.47 11.65 -1.24
N TRP A 302 -4.39 11.37 -1.99
CA TRP A 302 -3.09 11.04 -1.41
C TRP A 302 -2.31 12.23 -0.87
N LYS A 303 -2.74 13.46 -1.16
CA LYS A 303 -2.18 14.68 -0.51
C LYS A 303 -2.38 14.67 1.00
N PHE A 304 -3.35 13.91 1.50
CA PHE A 304 -3.61 13.75 2.93
C PHE A 304 -2.82 12.61 3.56
N ALA A 305 -2.00 11.86 2.81
CA ALA A 305 -1.25 10.75 3.38
C ALA A 305 -0.09 11.21 4.27
N SER A 306 0.28 10.39 5.25
CA SER A 306 1.36 10.73 6.19
C SER A 306 2.77 10.60 5.57
N CYS A 307 2.93 9.85 4.49
CA CYS A 307 4.19 9.68 3.78
C CYS A 307 4.05 10.02 2.30
N ASP A 308 5.17 10.37 1.68
CA ASP A 308 5.25 10.57 0.24
C ASP A 308 5.38 9.25 -0.54
N ALA A 309 5.46 9.34 -1.88
CA ALA A 309 5.58 8.18 -2.75
C ALA A 309 6.88 7.36 -2.56
N ALA A 310 7.90 7.95 -1.93
CA ALA A 310 9.12 7.27 -1.56
C ALA A 310 9.03 6.61 -0.18
N GLY A 311 7.95 6.84 0.57
CA GLY A 311 7.73 6.37 1.94
C GLY A 311 8.49 7.20 2.98
N GLN A 312 8.79 8.46 2.68
CA GLN A 312 9.34 9.40 3.65
C GLN A 312 8.20 10.13 4.37
N PRO A 313 8.32 10.38 5.69
CA PRO A 313 7.40 11.25 6.40
C PRO A 313 7.23 12.59 5.68
N GLN A 314 5.99 13.08 5.58
CA GLN A 314 5.71 14.39 5.02
C GLN A 314 4.82 15.22 5.96
N GLU A 315 4.98 16.54 5.87
CA GLU A 315 4.12 17.49 6.54
C GLU A 315 2.69 17.38 6.02
N LEU A 316 1.73 17.35 6.95
CA LEU A 316 0.32 17.13 6.62
C LEU A 316 -0.24 18.33 5.82
N TYR A 317 -0.83 18.04 4.65
CA TYR A 317 -1.24 19.03 3.67
C TYR A 317 -2.15 20.13 4.24
N ALA A 318 -3.16 19.77 5.02
CA ALA A 318 -4.12 20.73 5.56
C ALA A 318 -3.49 21.66 6.61
N LEU A 319 -2.50 21.16 7.38
CA LEU A 319 -1.75 21.95 8.35
C LEU A 319 -0.88 22.98 7.64
N ARG A 320 -0.10 22.55 6.63
CA ARG A 320 0.72 23.44 5.80
C ARG A 320 -0.12 24.54 5.13
N ALA A 321 -1.30 24.18 4.62
CA ALA A 321 -2.21 25.13 4.00
C ALA A 321 -2.78 26.17 4.99
N ALA A 322 -3.05 25.76 6.24
CA ALA A 322 -3.50 26.66 7.29
C ALA A 322 -2.40 27.63 7.74
N ASP A 323 -1.15 27.15 7.85
CA ASP A 323 -0.01 27.96 8.23
C ASP A 323 0.29 29.06 7.22
N ASN A 324 0.32 28.72 5.93
CA ASN A 324 0.56 29.68 4.86
C ASN A 324 -0.47 30.81 4.89
N LYS A 325 -1.76 30.47 5.07
CA LYS A 325 -2.84 31.46 5.23
C LYS A 325 -2.62 32.36 6.45
N SER A 326 -2.19 31.79 7.58
CA SER A 326 -1.93 32.56 8.80
C SER A 326 -0.71 33.49 8.67
N GLY A 327 0.28 33.10 7.85
CA GLY A 327 1.45 33.91 7.55
C GLY A 327 1.13 35.09 6.62
N GLU A 328 0.32 34.85 5.59
CA GLU A 328 -0.19 35.90 4.69
C GLU A 328 -1.02 36.93 5.46
N ALA A 329 -1.94 36.50 6.32
CA ALA A 329 -2.78 37.39 7.12
C ALA A 329 -2.02 38.20 8.19
N LYS A 330 -0.78 37.84 8.53
CA LYS A 330 0.09 38.60 9.45
C LYS A 330 1.03 39.56 8.72
N ALA A 331 1.19 39.41 7.40
CA ALA A 331 2.03 40.25 6.57
C ALA A 331 1.28 41.44 5.96
N GLU A 332 -0.06 41.44 6.07
CA GLU A 332 -0.98 42.54 5.72
C GLU A 332 -1.29 43.41 6.96
#